data_AF-F9X3T6-F1
#
_entry.id   AF-F9X3T6-F1
#
_cell.length_a   1.000
_cell.length_b   1.000
_cell.length_c   1.000
_cell.angle_alpha   90.00
_cell.angle_beta   90.00
_cell.angle_gamma   90.00
#
_symmetry.space_group_name_H-M   'P 1'
#
loop_
_entity.id
_entity.type
_entity.pdbx_description
1 polymer ?
#
loop_
_entity_poly.entity_id
_entity_poly.type
_entity_poly.pdbx_seq_one_letter_code
_entity_poly.pdbx_strand_id
1 'polypeptide(L)'
;RSNTVKTYHDAVHIMDSSQPGAEPGIDTHAEADKVPPHLAALKEACDINIIDFSDKDVRRVQADNESLASFLDMPRTEDLPCRWISVNGLSYDVIRVLGNKYDLHGLALEDLVHTHTRTKVDWYADHAFIVLTLQKLVRLHQHEGSGENCDCNDSLTEEDEEDIDAKFEERSRHSRKWWRWTKKKEPDTLPRYLDRNRDGKLDEFVTAHNGISDKSPLKAIRTLQRYESAQIPEHTAWMEKQSALTEEKLAVSVEQVSIFLLSDNMVISFFERSASDVEEPILERLDSPATMLRRSCDASLVVQAIIDAIVDLGVPIKDAYNMCRKELQIDAMTNPNTRTSRSLHIFGEEVDMLQNLFKPIVHLVNSLRDHNSEPSPIPAPVWTPSFEREPPKQESTTKPSKRDRQGARADTATSVTITPLAHTYFGDVLDHCITMISALEQMDASANNISTLIFNTVGARTNNFMMILAVVTVFFAPLTFISGYFGMNFSSGAGLAHPFAFFWVVAIPSLIA
;
A
#
# COMPACT_ATOMS: atom_id res chain seq x y z
N ARG A 1 -6.71 -11.35 -16.20
CA ARG A 1 -5.96 -10.81 -17.36
C ARG A 1 -5.99 -9.28 -17.29
N SER A 2 -5.18 -8.72 -16.40
CA SER A 2 -5.09 -7.29 -16.11
C SER A 2 -4.05 -6.59 -17.01
N ASN A 3 -3.19 -7.37 -17.67
CA ASN A 3 -2.01 -6.89 -18.40
C ASN A 3 -2.32 -6.47 -19.86
N THR A 4 -3.59 -6.29 -20.21
CA THR A 4 -4.01 -6.02 -21.61
C THR A 4 -4.12 -4.53 -21.93
N VAL A 5 -3.97 -3.63 -20.96
CA VAL A 5 -4.10 -2.19 -21.18
C VAL A 5 -2.73 -1.61 -21.50
N LYS A 6 -2.48 -1.35 -22.80
CA LYS A 6 -1.41 -0.44 -23.21
C LYS A 6 -1.82 0.99 -22.85
N THR A 7 -1.16 1.60 -21.88
CA THR A 7 -1.37 2.98 -21.46
C THR A 7 -0.89 3.99 -22.51
N TYR A 8 -1.52 5.17 -22.53
CA TYR A 8 -1.42 6.20 -23.58
C TYR A 8 -0.12 7.05 -23.51
N HIS A 9 0.70 6.87 -22.47
CA HIS A 9 2.01 7.49 -22.32
C HIS A 9 2.93 6.50 -21.64
N ASP A 10 3.63 5.66 -22.41
CA ASP A 10 4.86 5.09 -21.89
C ASP A 10 5.86 4.75 -22.98
N ALA A 11 7.11 5.11 -22.70
CA ALA A 11 8.28 4.50 -23.27
C ALA A 11 9.11 3.98 -22.07
N VAL A 12 9.23 2.65 -22.00
CA VAL A 12 10.29 1.91 -21.29
C VAL A 12 10.07 1.55 -19.80
N HIS A 13 8.86 1.13 -19.39
CA HIS A 13 8.70 0.10 -18.33
C HIS A 13 7.86 -1.08 -18.83
N ILE A 14 8.26 -1.61 -19.99
CA ILE A 14 7.83 -2.94 -20.42
C ILE A 14 8.87 -3.89 -19.82
N MET A 15 8.48 -4.61 -18.76
CA MET A 15 9.07 -5.93 -18.49
C MET A 15 8.97 -6.71 -19.80
N ASP A 16 10.11 -6.94 -20.46
CA ASP A 16 10.22 -7.39 -21.87
C ASP A 16 9.55 -8.76 -22.14
N SER A 17 9.04 -9.45 -21.10
CA SER A 17 8.33 -10.73 -21.16
C SER A 17 6.82 -10.64 -21.23
N SER A 18 6.19 -9.56 -20.76
CA SER A 18 4.73 -9.43 -20.71
C SER A 18 4.16 -8.80 -21.99
N GLN A 19 4.64 -9.24 -23.16
CA GLN A 19 4.04 -8.85 -24.42
C GLN A 19 2.71 -9.58 -24.62
N PRO A 20 1.63 -8.90 -25.03
CA PRO A 20 0.37 -9.56 -25.35
C PRO A 20 0.58 -10.68 -26.38
N GLY A 21 0.39 -11.93 -25.95
CA GLY A 21 0.61 -13.13 -26.77
C GLY A 21 1.82 -13.99 -26.39
N ALA A 22 2.61 -13.61 -25.39
CA ALA A 22 3.63 -14.47 -24.79
C ALA A 22 3.00 -15.71 -24.11
N GLU A 23 3.76 -16.80 -24.03
CA GLU A 23 3.32 -18.00 -23.30
C GLU A 23 3.19 -17.69 -21.80
N PRO A 24 2.08 -18.06 -21.15
CA PRO A 24 1.85 -17.74 -19.76
C PRO A 24 2.64 -18.68 -18.83
N GLY A 25 3.15 -18.14 -17.72
CA GLY A 25 3.89 -18.86 -16.69
C GLY A 25 5.40 -18.85 -16.90
N ILE A 26 6.14 -18.95 -15.79
CA ILE A 26 7.59 -19.11 -15.80
C ILE A 26 7.93 -20.61 -15.84
N ASP A 27 8.73 -21.03 -16.82
CA ASP A 27 9.32 -22.36 -16.86
C ASP A 27 10.62 -22.41 -16.03
N THR A 28 10.59 -23.10 -14.89
CA THR A 28 11.73 -23.30 -14.00
C THR A 28 12.65 -24.46 -14.40
N HIS A 29 12.17 -25.33 -15.28
CA HIS A 29 12.94 -26.47 -15.82
C HIS A 29 13.75 -26.10 -17.07
N ALA A 30 13.49 -24.94 -17.67
CA ALA A 30 14.24 -24.42 -18.80
C ALA A 30 15.76 -24.38 -18.53
N GLU A 31 16.56 -24.66 -19.56
CA GLU A 31 18.02 -24.53 -19.52
C GLU A 31 18.43 -23.08 -19.21
N ALA A 32 19.56 -22.90 -18.52
CA ALA A 32 20.02 -21.57 -18.05
C ALA A 32 20.17 -20.54 -19.18
N ASP A 33 20.45 -20.98 -20.41
CA ASP A 33 20.61 -20.12 -21.60
C ASP A 33 19.29 -19.60 -22.18
N LYS A 34 18.13 -20.12 -21.72
CA LYS A 34 16.79 -19.69 -22.15
C LYS A 34 16.07 -18.81 -21.13
N VAL A 35 16.72 -18.48 -20.01
CA VAL A 35 16.11 -17.65 -18.98
C VAL A 35 15.97 -16.22 -19.50
N PRO A 36 14.77 -15.63 -19.50
CA PRO A 36 14.57 -14.25 -19.88
C PRO A 36 15.48 -13.27 -19.13
N PRO A 37 16.00 -12.23 -19.78
CA PRO A 37 17.01 -11.34 -19.19
C PRO A 37 16.52 -10.60 -17.93
N HIS A 38 15.22 -10.29 -17.84
CA HIS A 38 14.62 -9.67 -16.64
C HIS A 38 14.61 -10.61 -15.42
N LEU A 39 14.41 -11.92 -15.62
CA LEU A 39 14.52 -12.91 -14.54
C LEU A 39 15.99 -13.11 -14.14
N ALA A 40 16.90 -13.09 -15.10
CA ALA A 40 18.33 -13.18 -14.83
C ALA A 40 18.89 -11.96 -14.07
N ALA A 41 18.27 -10.79 -14.25
CA ALA A 41 18.56 -9.56 -13.52
C ALA A 41 18.03 -9.56 -12.08
N LEU A 42 17.04 -10.42 -11.77
CA LEU A 42 16.49 -10.59 -10.42
C LEU A 42 17.45 -11.42 -9.54
N LYS A 43 18.52 -10.77 -9.11
CA LYS A 43 19.53 -11.32 -8.21
C LYS A 43 19.68 -10.43 -6.98
N GLU A 44 19.26 -10.97 -5.86
CA GLU A 44 19.37 -10.36 -4.55
C GLU A 44 19.90 -11.40 -3.56
N ALA A 45 20.62 -10.95 -2.54
CA ALA A 45 21.04 -11.81 -1.45
C ALA A 45 19.81 -12.17 -0.61
N CYS A 46 19.42 -13.44 -0.62
CA CYS A 46 18.27 -13.93 0.11
C CYS A 46 18.70 -14.48 1.47
N ASP A 47 18.02 -14.04 2.52
CA ASP A 47 18.10 -14.67 3.85
C ASP A 47 16.94 -15.66 3.97
N ILE A 48 17.26 -16.95 4.13
CA ILE A 48 16.28 -18.03 4.06
C ILE A 48 16.23 -18.77 5.38
N ASN A 49 15.08 -18.71 6.05
CA ASN A 49 14.83 -19.41 7.30
C ASN A 49 13.96 -20.65 7.06
N ILE A 50 14.52 -21.84 7.33
CA ILE A 50 13.81 -23.12 7.30
C ILE A 50 13.50 -23.53 8.74
N ILE A 51 12.22 -23.57 9.06
CA ILE A 51 11.70 -23.84 10.40
C ILE A 51 10.86 -25.11 10.35
N ASP A 52 11.40 -26.17 10.94
CA ASP A 52 10.72 -27.45 11.09
C ASP A 52 10.25 -27.59 12.53
N PHE A 53 8.96 -27.85 12.75
CA PHE A 53 8.41 -27.81 14.09
C PHE A 53 7.31 -28.85 14.33
N SER A 54 7.26 -29.37 15.56
CA SER A 54 6.20 -30.26 16.09
C SER A 54 5.53 -29.66 17.33
N ASP A 55 4.90 -30.48 18.17
CA ASP A 55 4.38 -30.04 19.47
C ASP A 55 5.52 -29.92 20.52
N LYS A 56 6.61 -30.67 20.31
CA LYS A 56 7.71 -30.86 21.27
C LYS A 56 8.99 -30.15 20.90
N ASP A 57 9.41 -30.21 19.63
CA ASP A 57 10.73 -29.68 19.21
C ASP A 57 10.66 -28.71 18.01
N VAL A 58 11.48 -27.65 18.04
CA VAL A 58 11.60 -26.65 16.95
C VAL A 58 13.03 -26.73 16.45
N ARG A 59 13.19 -26.96 15.15
CA ARG A 59 14.48 -26.89 14.47
C ARG A 59 14.48 -25.70 13.53
N ARG A 60 15.50 -24.86 13.64
CA ARG A 60 15.73 -23.69 12.79
C ARG A 60 17.03 -23.86 12.03
N VAL A 61 17.00 -23.59 10.74
CA VAL A 61 18.17 -23.60 9.87
C VAL A 61 18.11 -22.34 9.03
N GLN A 62 19.16 -21.53 9.12
CA GLN A 62 19.36 -20.38 8.24
C GLN A 62 20.19 -20.82 7.04
N ALA A 63 19.77 -20.40 5.85
CA ALA A 63 20.38 -20.73 4.58
C ALA A 63 20.47 -19.46 3.71
N ASP A 64 21.39 -19.51 2.75
CA ASP A 64 21.62 -18.47 1.75
C ASP A 64 21.31 -19.06 0.36
N ASN A 65 21.38 -18.25 -0.70
CA ASN A 65 21.10 -18.67 -2.08
C ASN A 65 21.84 -19.97 -2.49
N GLU A 66 23.11 -20.12 -2.10
CA GLU A 66 23.94 -21.28 -2.47
C GLU A 66 23.67 -22.53 -1.62
N SER A 67 23.39 -22.34 -0.33
CA SER A 67 23.27 -23.46 0.63
C SER A 67 21.87 -24.08 0.61
N LEU A 68 20.84 -23.36 0.15
CA LEU A 68 19.46 -23.81 0.07
C LEU A 68 19.30 -25.20 -0.57
N ALA A 69 19.90 -25.40 -1.75
CA ALA A 69 19.75 -26.66 -2.49
C ALA A 69 20.23 -27.87 -1.68
N SER A 70 21.35 -27.72 -0.96
CA SER A 70 21.92 -28.78 -0.12
C SER A 70 21.02 -29.16 1.06
N PHE A 71 20.32 -28.18 1.64
CA PHE A 71 19.39 -28.41 2.75
C PHE A 71 18.08 -29.04 2.28
N LEU A 72 17.58 -28.67 1.10
CA LEU A 72 16.38 -29.26 0.51
C LEU A 72 16.58 -30.74 0.15
N ASP A 73 17.81 -31.17 -0.11
CA ASP A 73 18.14 -32.58 -0.38
C ASP A 73 18.18 -33.45 0.88
N MET A 74 18.26 -32.85 2.07
CA MET A 74 18.15 -33.59 3.32
C MET A 74 16.68 -34.05 3.52
N PRO A 75 16.44 -35.36 3.76
CA PRO A 75 15.09 -35.85 3.98
C PRO A 75 14.49 -35.23 5.24
N ARG A 76 13.18 -34.93 5.19
CA ARG A 76 12.42 -34.44 6.35
C ARG A 76 12.45 -35.52 7.44
N THR A 77 12.72 -35.12 8.68
CA THR A 77 12.57 -36.01 9.84
C THR A 77 11.08 -36.19 10.13
N GLU A 78 10.61 -37.43 10.30
CA GLU A 78 9.19 -37.71 10.60
C GLU A 78 8.71 -37.08 11.93
N ASP A 79 9.63 -36.73 12.82
CA ASP A 79 9.35 -36.09 14.11
C ASP A 79 8.88 -34.62 14.01
N LEU A 80 9.03 -33.99 12.84
CA LEU A 80 8.70 -32.57 12.60
C LEU A 80 7.71 -32.45 11.42
N PRO A 81 6.39 -32.54 11.70
CA PRO A 81 5.37 -32.67 10.66
C PRO A 81 5.10 -31.36 9.92
N CYS A 82 5.39 -30.19 10.51
CA CYS A 82 5.17 -28.89 9.87
C CYS A 82 6.50 -28.24 9.47
N ARG A 83 6.57 -27.77 8.23
CA ARG A 83 7.72 -27.01 7.71
C ARG A 83 7.28 -25.63 7.26
N TRP A 84 8.01 -24.61 7.66
CA TRP A 84 7.87 -23.26 7.16
C TRP A 84 9.20 -22.80 6.58
N ILE A 85 9.24 -22.50 5.29
CA ILE A 85 10.37 -21.87 4.62
C ILE A 85 10.01 -20.41 4.41
N SER A 86 10.76 -19.51 5.01
CA SER A 86 10.65 -18.08 4.79
C SER A 86 11.85 -17.57 4.02
N VAL A 87 11.59 -16.88 2.91
CA VAL A 87 12.61 -16.32 2.02
C VAL A 87 12.47 -14.80 2.07
N ASN A 88 13.52 -14.11 2.52
CA ASN A 88 13.61 -12.66 2.53
C ASN A 88 14.52 -12.19 1.40
N GLY A 89 14.00 -11.43 0.44
CA GLY A 89 14.68 -11.07 -0.80
C GLY A 89 14.20 -11.93 -1.97
N LEU A 90 14.09 -11.32 -3.15
CA LEU A 90 13.65 -12.02 -4.36
C LEU A 90 14.84 -12.31 -5.27
N SER A 91 15.18 -13.59 -5.42
CA SER A 91 16.16 -14.02 -6.41
C SER A 91 15.69 -15.22 -7.22
N TYR A 92 15.88 -15.13 -8.54
CA TYR A 92 15.42 -16.16 -9.47
C TYR A 92 16.08 -17.53 -9.26
N ASP A 93 17.32 -17.58 -8.75
CA ASP A 93 18.00 -18.84 -8.42
C ASP A 93 17.28 -19.61 -7.31
N VAL A 94 16.90 -18.93 -6.23
CA VAL A 94 16.13 -19.45 -5.10
C VAL A 94 14.72 -19.85 -5.55
N ILE A 95 14.03 -18.97 -6.29
CA ILE A 95 12.68 -19.23 -6.82
C ILE A 95 12.70 -20.48 -7.72
N ARG A 96 13.71 -20.62 -8.57
CA ARG A 96 13.87 -21.78 -9.46
C ARG A 96 14.12 -23.07 -8.67
N VAL A 97 14.97 -23.03 -7.64
CA VAL A 97 15.28 -24.20 -6.81
C VAL A 97 14.03 -24.68 -6.07
N LEU A 98 13.28 -23.77 -5.44
CA LEU A 98 12.04 -24.10 -4.73
C LEU A 98 10.94 -24.53 -5.69
N GLY A 99 10.78 -23.83 -6.82
CA GLY A 99 9.82 -24.17 -7.87
C GLY A 99 10.01 -25.58 -8.40
N ASN A 100 11.25 -25.98 -8.72
CA ASN A 100 11.55 -27.31 -9.22
C ASN A 100 11.46 -28.41 -8.15
N LYS A 101 11.78 -28.09 -6.89
CA LYS A 101 11.73 -29.07 -5.79
C LYS A 101 10.30 -29.44 -5.42
N TYR A 102 9.40 -28.45 -5.45
CA TYR A 102 8.03 -28.57 -4.97
C TYR A 102 6.98 -28.53 -6.09
N ASP A 103 7.41 -28.55 -7.35
CA ASP A 103 6.56 -28.49 -8.55
C ASP A 103 5.54 -27.33 -8.48
N LEU A 104 6.04 -26.14 -8.12
CA LEU A 104 5.20 -24.94 -8.00
C LEU A 104 4.71 -24.51 -9.39
N HIS A 105 3.46 -24.07 -9.47
CA HIS A 105 2.83 -23.82 -10.75
C HIS A 105 3.45 -22.58 -11.42
N GLY A 106 3.81 -22.68 -12.71
CA GLY A 106 4.52 -21.62 -13.43
C GLY A 106 3.81 -20.26 -13.43
N LEU A 107 2.46 -20.23 -13.46
CA LEU A 107 1.68 -18.98 -13.31
C LEU A 107 1.83 -18.34 -11.93
N ALA A 108 1.89 -19.14 -10.86
CA ALA A 108 2.06 -18.63 -9.50
C ALA A 108 3.48 -18.06 -9.33
N LEU A 109 4.48 -18.67 -9.96
CA LEU A 109 5.85 -18.15 -10.01
C LEU A 109 5.93 -16.86 -10.83
N GLU A 110 5.18 -16.77 -11.93
CA GLU A 110 5.05 -15.53 -12.71
C GLU A 110 4.49 -14.40 -11.84
N ASP A 111 3.39 -14.65 -11.13
CA ASP A 111 2.77 -13.66 -10.24
C ASP A 111 3.64 -13.30 -9.03
N LEU A 112 4.46 -14.22 -8.53
CA LEU A 112 5.45 -13.96 -7.49
C LEU A 112 6.51 -12.96 -7.95
N VAL A 113 7.02 -13.13 -9.18
CA VAL A 113 8.07 -12.25 -9.73
C VAL A 113 7.52 -10.87 -10.08
N HIS A 114 6.25 -10.77 -10.48
CA HIS A 114 5.59 -9.49 -10.72
C HIS A 114 5.16 -8.86 -9.39
N THR A 115 5.91 -7.87 -8.91
CA THR A 115 5.75 -7.19 -7.61
C THR A 115 4.58 -6.19 -7.51
N HIS A 116 3.71 -6.12 -8.53
CA HIS A 116 2.49 -5.29 -8.55
C HIS A 116 1.23 -6.13 -8.77
N THR A 117 1.27 -7.40 -8.35
CA THR A 117 0.14 -8.30 -8.47
C THR A 117 -0.92 -7.94 -7.42
N ARG A 118 -2.19 -7.93 -7.83
CA ARG A 118 -3.30 -7.67 -6.90
C ARG A 118 -3.44 -8.84 -5.92
N THR A 119 -3.74 -8.53 -4.67
CA THR A 119 -4.05 -9.50 -3.64
C THR A 119 -5.11 -10.51 -4.10
N LYS A 120 -4.80 -11.81 -4.00
CA LYS A 120 -5.67 -12.92 -4.42
C LYS A 120 -5.21 -14.25 -3.82
N VAL A 121 -6.08 -15.25 -3.89
CA VAL A 121 -5.75 -16.67 -3.69
C VAL A 121 -6.12 -17.47 -4.93
N ASP A 122 -5.19 -18.27 -5.41
CA ASP A 122 -5.38 -19.22 -6.51
C ASP A 122 -5.14 -20.64 -5.99
N TRP A 123 -6.08 -21.53 -6.25
CA TRP A 123 -6.03 -22.93 -5.80
C TRP A 123 -5.55 -23.83 -6.93
N TYR A 124 -4.45 -24.56 -6.69
CA TYR A 124 -3.93 -25.60 -7.58
C TYR A 124 -4.14 -26.99 -6.97
N ALA A 125 -3.80 -28.04 -7.72
CA ALA A 125 -3.97 -29.41 -7.27
C ALA A 125 -3.12 -29.72 -6.02
N ASP A 126 -1.86 -29.29 -6.00
CA ASP A 126 -0.87 -29.67 -4.97
C ASP A 126 -0.54 -28.54 -3.98
N HIS A 127 -0.87 -27.29 -4.33
CA HIS A 127 -0.64 -26.11 -3.50
C HIS A 127 -1.71 -25.03 -3.70
N ALA A 128 -1.84 -24.14 -2.72
CA ALA A 128 -2.56 -22.88 -2.85
C ALA A 128 -1.53 -21.74 -2.92
N PHE A 129 -1.71 -20.83 -3.87
CA PHE A 129 -0.90 -19.62 -4.01
C PHE A 129 -1.68 -18.43 -3.47
N ILE A 130 -1.10 -17.71 -2.54
CA ILE A 130 -1.66 -16.51 -1.94
C ILE A 130 -0.69 -15.37 -2.21
N VAL A 131 -1.21 -14.26 -2.69
CA VAL A 131 -0.44 -13.01 -2.80
C VAL A 131 -1.22 -11.93 -2.09
N LEU A 132 -0.51 -11.11 -1.31
CA LEU A 132 -1.06 -9.97 -0.61
C LEU A 132 -0.02 -8.86 -0.48
N THR A 133 -0.50 -7.66 -0.20
CA THR A 133 0.34 -6.49 0.05
C THR A 133 0.57 -6.33 1.55
N LEU A 134 1.82 -6.11 1.95
CA LEU A 134 2.25 -5.75 3.29
C LEU A 134 2.48 -4.25 3.34
N GLN A 135 1.80 -3.56 4.26
CA GLN A 135 2.01 -2.14 4.51
C GLN A 135 2.70 -1.96 5.85
N LYS A 136 3.75 -1.14 5.88
CA LYS A 136 4.53 -0.88 7.09
C LYS A 136 4.82 0.59 7.25
N LEU A 137 4.71 1.10 8.48
CA LEU A 137 5.17 2.44 8.82
C LEU A 137 6.69 2.45 9.01
N VAL A 138 7.36 3.31 8.25
CA VAL A 138 8.81 3.43 8.17
C VAL A 138 9.23 4.88 8.33
N ARG A 139 10.46 5.11 8.78
CA ARG A 139 11.01 6.44 8.97
C ARG A 139 11.94 6.80 7.82
N LEU A 140 11.66 7.92 7.15
CA LEU A 140 12.48 8.44 6.06
C LEU A 140 13.83 8.89 6.61
N HIS A 141 14.91 8.50 5.94
CA HIS A 141 16.25 8.97 6.28
C HIS A 141 16.45 10.38 5.70
N GLN A 142 16.80 11.35 6.55
CA GLN A 142 17.21 12.69 6.11
C GLN A 142 18.64 12.93 6.55
N HIS A 143 19.48 13.36 5.61
CA HIS A 143 20.80 13.89 5.91
C HIS A 143 20.64 15.21 6.66
N GLU A 144 20.74 15.19 8.00
CA GLU A 144 20.89 16.44 8.74
C GLU A 144 22.32 16.94 8.54
N GLY A 145 22.45 18.12 7.93
CA GLY A 145 23.74 18.64 7.46
C GLY A 145 24.81 18.78 8.54
N SER A 146 26.05 18.58 8.10
CA SER A 146 27.34 18.86 8.77
C SER A 146 27.73 17.95 9.94
N GLY A 147 28.36 16.81 9.62
CA GLY A 147 29.49 16.32 10.43
C GLY A 147 29.48 14.87 10.87
N GLU A 148 28.46 14.08 10.52
CA GLU A 148 28.50 12.63 10.72
C GLU A 148 28.62 11.97 9.35
N ASN A 149 29.76 11.32 9.08
CA ASN A 149 29.91 10.36 7.99
C ASN A 149 28.89 9.24 8.21
N CYS A 150 27.67 9.44 7.72
CA CYS A 150 26.73 8.35 7.56
C CYS A 150 27.24 7.50 6.39
N ASP A 151 27.58 6.24 6.69
CA ASP A 151 28.02 5.21 5.75
C ASP A 151 26.90 4.75 4.80
N CYS A 152 25.93 5.64 4.53
CA CYS A 152 24.82 5.42 3.61
C CYS A 152 25.22 5.61 2.14
N ASN A 153 26.51 5.76 1.87
CA ASN A 153 27.11 5.79 0.55
C ASN A 153 27.78 4.45 0.23
N ASP A 154 26.99 3.38 0.06
CA ASP A 154 27.50 2.26 -0.72
C ASP A 154 27.45 2.66 -2.19
N SER A 155 28.65 2.96 -2.71
CA SER A 155 28.98 3.25 -4.10
C SER A 155 28.52 4.61 -4.63
N LEU A 156 29.32 5.67 -4.43
CA LEU A 156 29.81 6.62 -5.46
C LEU A 156 30.56 7.82 -4.81
N THR A 157 31.68 8.22 -5.40
CA THR A 157 32.71 9.13 -4.87
C THR A 157 32.25 10.54 -4.47
N GLU A 158 32.85 11.05 -3.38
CA GLU A 158 32.59 12.28 -2.61
C GLU A 158 32.92 13.63 -3.33
N GLU A 159 32.40 13.92 -4.53
CA GLU A 159 32.74 15.20 -5.20
C GLU A 159 31.61 16.19 -5.50
N ASP A 160 30.33 15.91 -5.21
CA ASP A 160 29.21 16.77 -5.69
C ASP A 160 28.17 17.17 -4.60
N GLU A 161 28.57 17.42 -3.35
CA GLU A 161 27.63 17.78 -2.25
C GLU A 161 27.31 19.28 -2.10
N GLU A 162 27.80 20.16 -2.98
CA GLU A 162 27.42 21.57 -2.97
C GLU A 162 26.47 21.87 -4.13
N ASP A 163 25.14 21.81 -3.97
CA ASP A 163 24.24 22.75 -4.69
C ASP A 163 22.71 22.72 -4.45
N ILE A 164 22.12 21.88 -3.58
CA ILE A 164 20.63 21.72 -3.60
C ILE A 164 19.85 22.42 -2.47
N ASP A 165 20.42 22.65 -1.27
CA ASP A 165 19.61 23.13 -0.13
C ASP A 165 19.53 24.65 0.08
N ALA A 166 20.19 25.47 -0.75
CA ALA A 166 20.25 26.92 -0.51
C ALA A 166 19.14 27.77 -1.18
N LYS A 167 18.07 27.18 -1.75
CA LYS A 167 17.11 27.96 -2.58
C LYS A 167 15.66 28.08 -2.11
N PHE A 168 15.27 27.48 -0.98
CA PHE A 168 13.87 27.55 -0.52
C PHE A 168 13.61 28.36 0.76
N GLU A 169 14.64 28.73 1.53
CA GLU A 169 14.50 29.58 2.71
C GLU A 169 15.19 30.94 2.54
N GLU A 170 14.66 31.81 1.67
CA GLU A 170 14.83 33.26 1.88
C GLU A 170 13.84 34.05 1.02
N ARG A 171 12.59 34.14 1.47
CA ARG A 171 11.66 35.19 1.00
C ARG A 171 10.87 35.79 2.15
N SER A 172 11.56 36.61 2.94
CA SER A 172 10.91 37.74 3.58
C SER A 172 11.76 39.01 3.42
N ARG A 173 11.07 40.10 3.04
CA ARG A 173 11.49 41.53 3.01
C ARG A 173 12.01 42.10 1.67
N HIS A 174 11.04 42.69 0.96
CA HIS A 174 11.06 43.95 0.20
C HIS A 174 12.36 44.42 -0.51
N SER A 175 12.29 44.56 -1.83
CA SER A 175 12.19 45.89 -2.48
C SER A 175 11.98 45.76 -4.00
N ARG A 176 11.27 46.73 -4.56
CA ARG A 176 10.78 46.82 -5.93
C ARG A 176 11.92 46.87 -6.96
N LYS A 177 11.77 46.16 -8.09
CA LYS A 177 11.93 46.71 -9.45
C LYS A 177 11.36 45.80 -10.53
N TRP A 178 10.78 46.48 -11.51
CA TRP A 178 9.79 46.08 -12.49
C TRP A 178 10.46 45.50 -13.76
N TRP A 179 10.05 44.28 -14.13
CA TRP A 179 10.01 43.64 -15.46
C TRP A 179 11.32 43.22 -16.15
N ARG A 180 11.55 41.90 -16.11
CA ARG A 180 11.89 41.09 -17.30
C ARG A 180 11.11 39.78 -17.22
N TRP A 181 10.15 39.62 -18.12
CA TRP A 181 9.48 38.34 -18.35
C TRP A 181 10.44 37.42 -19.13
N THR A 182 11.29 36.71 -18.41
CA THR A 182 11.84 35.45 -18.90
C THR A 182 11.10 34.36 -18.13
N LYS A 183 10.18 33.69 -18.81
CA LYS A 183 9.56 32.44 -18.36
C LYS A 183 10.71 31.52 -17.99
N LYS A 184 11.00 31.38 -16.70
CA LYS A 184 12.05 30.48 -16.23
C LYS A 184 11.49 29.09 -16.52
N LYS A 185 12.02 28.44 -17.55
CA LYS A 185 11.74 27.02 -17.82
C LYS A 185 12.17 26.31 -16.53
N GLU A 186 11.23 25.69 -15.84
CA GLU A 186 11.58 24.75 -14.78
C GLU A 186 12.51 23.69 -15.41
N PRO A 187 13.58 23.29 -14.72
CA PRO A 187 14.46 22.25 -15.24
C PRO A 187 13.61 20.98 -15.39
N ASP A 188 13.60 20.43 -16.60
CA ASP A 188 12.88 19.22 -17.04
C ASP A 188 13.51 17.93 -16.45
N THR A 189 14.20 18.06 -15.32
CA THR A 189 15.07 17.04 -14.73
C THR A 189 14.61 16.79 -13.30
N LEU A 190 14.28 15.53 -13.00
CA LEU A 190 13.91 15.11 -11.66
C LEU A 190 15.04 15.47 -10.65
N PRO A 191 14.69 15.89 -9.43
CA PRO A 191 15.67 16.08 -8.36
C PRO A 191 16.53 14.83 -8.11
N ARG A 192 17.79 15.00 -7.72
CA ARG A 192 18.78 13.90 -7.51
C ARG A 192 18.34 12.84 -6.48
N TYR A 193 17.46 13.18 -5.54
CA TYR A 193 16.89 12.22 -4.57
C TYR A 193 15.76 11.36 -5.16
N LEU A 194 15.22 11.74 -6.32
CA LEU A 194 14.20 11.03 -7.08
C LEU A 194 14.79 10.26 -8.27
N ASP A 195 15.97 10.66 -8.72
CA ASP A 195 16.71 10.09 -9.83
C ASP A 195 18.20 10.00 -9.45
N ARG A 196 18.54 9.01 -8.63
CA ARG A 196 19.91 8.79 -8.14
C ARG A 196 20.86 8.47 -9.30
N ASN A 197 20.35 7.77 -10.30
CA ASN A 197 21.12 7.29 -11.44
C ASN A 197 21.26 8.35 -12.56
N ARG A 198 20.59 9.51 -12.40
CA ARG A 198 20.54 10.61 -13.37
C ARG A 198 20.04 10.17 -14.75
N ASP A 199 19.15 9.18 -14.80
CA ASP A 199 18.60 8.61 -16.03
C ASP A 199 17.32 9.32 -16.51
N GLY A 200 16.87 10.34 -15.77
CA GLY A 200 15.66 11.11 -16.02
C GLY A 200 14.38 10.40 -15.57
N LYS A 201 14.47 9.27 -14.87
CA LYS A 201 13.34 8.49 -14.37
C LYS A 201 13.27 8.52 -12.85
N LEU A 202 12.06 8.29 -12.33
CA LEU A 202 11.86 8.15 -10.90
C LEU A 202 12.35 6.77 -10.47
N ASP A 203 13.26 6.74 -9.49
CA ASP A 203 13.73 5.50 -8.88
C ASP A 203 12.53 4.74 -8.27
N GLU A 204 12.50 3.42 -8.44
CA GLU A 204 11.41 2.59 -7.89
C GLU A 204 11.41 2.58 -6.35
N PHE A 205 12.59 2.73 -5.73
CA PHE A 205 12.78 2.60 -4.28
C PHE A 205 13.37 3.88 -3.66
N VAL A 206 13.04 4.13 -2.39
CA VAL A 206 13.55 5.21 -1.52
C VAL A 206 14.38 4.59 -0.40
N THR A 207 15.43 5.24 0.06
CA THR A 207 16.16 4.80 1.26
C THR A 207 15.43 5.24 2.53
N ALA A 208 15.07 4.28 3.39
CA ALA A 208 14.44 4.54 4.67
C ALA A 208 14.90 3.55 5.73
N HIS A 209 14.70 3.91 7.00
CA HIS A 209 14.92 3.01 8.12
C HIS A 209 13.85 1.92 8.11
N ASN A 210 14.27 0.65 8.28
CA ASN A 210 13.32 -0.46 8.32
C ASN A 210 12.27 -0.28 9.43
N GLY A 211 12.59 0.39 10.54
CA GLY A 211 11.67 0.64 11.64
C GLY A 211 11.36 2.12 11.87
N ILE A 212 10.62 2.39 12.95
CA ILE A 212 10.32 3.76 13.42
C ILE A 212 11.54 4.40 14.11
N SER A 213 12.52 3.60 14.53
CA SER A 213 13.74 4.06 15.22
C SER A 213 14.81 4.54 14.25
N ASP A 214 15.47 5.66 14.58
CA ASP A 214 16.62 6.22 13.84
C ASP A 214 17.82 5.26 13.75
N LYS A 215 17.88 4.24 14.62
CA LYS A 215 18.97 3.25 14.66
C LYS A 215 18.71 2.01 13.81
N SER A 216 17.52 1.90 13.23
CA SER A 216 17.17 0.75 12.39
C SER A 216 17.98 0.78 11.09
N PRO A 217 18.36 -0.38 10.53
CA PRO A 217 19.14 -0.43 9.30
C PRO A 217 18.40 0.23 8.14
N LEU A 218 19.15 0.89 7.26
CA LEU A 218 18.63 1.48 6.04
C LEU A 218 18.32 0.39 5.02
N LYS A 219 17.16 0.48 4.40
CA LYS A 219 16.72 -0.40 3.32
C LYS A 219 16.10 0.43 2.19
N ALA A 220 16.19 -0.09 0.98
CA ALA A 220 15.45 0.43 -0.16
C ALA A 220 13.97 0.02 0.00
N ILE A 221 13.05 0.96 0.14
CA ILE A 221 11.61 0.73 0.34
C ILE A 221 10.82 1.26 -0.85
N ARG A 222 9.66 0.65 -1.13
CA ARG A 222 8.71 1.22 -2.09
C ARG A 222 7.64 1.97 -1.32
N THR A 223 7.51 3.28 -1.53
CA THR A 223 6.48 4.07 -0.85
C THR A 223 5.08 3.75 -1.40
N LEU A 224 4.04 4.11 -0.65
CA LEU A 224 2.64 4.03 -1.09
C LEU A 224 2.42 4.64 -2.49
N GLN A 225 2.96 5.84 -2.72
CA GLN A 225 2.81 6.56 -3.98
C GLN A 225 3.54 5.86 -5.14
N ARG A 226 4.75 5.32 -4.91
CA ARG A 226 5.50 4.56 -5.92
C ARG A 226 4.87 3.21 -6.23
N TYR A 227 4.21 2.59 -5.25
CA TYR A 227 3.50 1.32 -5.46
C TYR A 227 2.27 1.48 -6.36
N GLU A 228 1.48 2.55 -6.17
CA GLU A 228 0.24 2.76 -6.93
C GLU A 228 0.43 3.53 -8.25
N SER A 229 1.28 4.56 -8.25
CA SER A 229 1.37 5.55 -9.33
C SER A 229 2.74 5.62 -10.01
N ALA A 230 3.40 4.48 -10.24
CA ALA A 230 4.68 4.43 -10.96
C ALA A 230 4.64 5.06 -12.38
N GLN A 231 3.44 5.23 -12.96
CA GLN A 231 3.26 5.69 -14.34
C GLN A 231 3.48 7.19 -14.54
N ILE A 232 3.38 8.02 -13.49
CA ILE A 232 3.58 9.48 -13.60
C ILE A 232 4.63 9.93 -12.57
N PRO A 233 5.92 9.85 -12.92
CA PRO A 233 7.05 10.20 -12.06
C PRO A 233 6.91 11.54 -11.33
N GLU A 234 6.56 12.61 -12.05
CA GLU A 234 6.44 13.95 -11.49
C GLU A 234 5.31 14.06 -10.45
N HIS A 235 4.17 13.41 -10.74
CA HIS A 235 3.02 13.39 -9.84
C HIS A 235 3.37 12.66 -8.55
N THR A 236 3.97 11.46 -8.68
CA THR A 236 4.39 10.62 -7.55
C THR A 236 5.40 11.35 -6.67
N ALA A 237 6.43 11.94 -7.26
CA ALA A 237 7.40 12.76 -6.56
C ALA A 237 6.78 13.95 -5.81
N TRP A 238 5.82 14.63 -6.45
CA TRP A 238 5.12 15.75 -5.84
C TRP A 238 4.22 15.31 -4.69
N MET A 239 3.48 14.20 -4.85
CA MET A 239 2.63 13.61 -3.83
C MET A 239 3.44 13.14 -2.64
N GLU A 240 4.55 12.42 -2.86
CA GLU A 240 5.48 12.00 -1.79
C GLU A 240 5.94 13.19 -0.95
N LYS A 241 6.34 14.30 -1.61
CA LYS A 241 6.81 15.50 -0.93
C LYS A 241 5.71 16.22 -0.14
N GLN A 242 4.45 16.08 -0.55
CA GLN A 242 3.31 16.74 0.10
C GLN A 242 2.50 15.78 0.99
N SER A 243 2.98 14.56 1.17
CA SER A 243 2.34 13.53 1.99
C SER A 243 2.16 14.03 3.42
N ALA A 244 1.03 13.64 4.03
CA ALA A 244 0.68 14.06 5.38
C ALA A 244 1.70 13.56 6.44
N LEU A 245 2.39 12.45 6.17
CA LEU A 245 3.37 11.84 7.07
C LEU A 245 4.78 12.44 6.94
N THR A 246 5.04 13.21 5.87
CA THR A 246 6.40 13.74 5.59
C THR A 246 6.85 14.76 6.64
N GLU A 247 5.92 15.52 7.23
CA GLU A 247 6.23 16.49 8.30
C GLU A 247 6.85 15.80 9.52
N GLU A 248 6.43 14.56 9.81
CA GLU A 248 6.93 13.72 10.90
C GLU A 248 8.10 12.79 10.47
N LYS A 249 8.63 12.98 9.25
CA LYS A 249 9.65 12.11 8.64
C LYS A 249 9.20 10.64 8.53
N LEU A 250 7.90 10.39 8.43
CA LEU A 250 7.33 9.05 8.29
C LEU A 250 6.86 8.82 6.86
N ALA A 251 6.84 7.55 6.46
CA ALA A 251 6.25 7.11 5.20
C ALA A 251 5.63 5.72 5.39
N VAL A 252 4.75 5.34 4.46
CA VAL A 252 4.24 3.97 4.36
C VAL A 252 5.03 3.25 3.28
N SER A 253 5.71 2.17 3.66
CA SER A 253 6.27 1.18 2.75
C SER A 253 5.19 0.18 2.34
N VAL A 254 5.16 -0.20 1.07
CA VAL A 254 4.28 -1.24 0.53
C VAL A 254 5.13 -2.27 -0.19
N GLU A 255 5.01 -3.53 0.24
CA GLU A 255 5.73 -4.68 -0.32
C GLU A 255 4.74 -5.77 -0.72
N GLN A 256 5.08 -6.57 -1.73
CA GLN A 256 4.33 -7.78 -2.04
C GLN A 256 4.85 -8.95 -1.20
N VAL A 257 3.92 -9.75 -0.68
CA VAL A 257 4.20 -11.02 -0.01
C VAL A 257 3.49 -12.13 -0.74
N SER A 258 4.22 -13.19 -1.06
CA SER A 258 3.70 -14.38 -1.71
C SER A 258 3.84 -15.59 -0.80
N ILE A 259 2.77 -16.39 -0.66
CA ILE A 259 2.71 -17.54 0.23
C ILE A 259 2.21 -18.74 -0.58
N PHE A 260 2.94 -19.85 -0.49
CA PHE A 260 2.52 -21.15 -1.00
C PHE A 260 2.16 -22.04 0.19
N LEU A 261 0.93 -22.54 0.21
CA LEU A 261 0.49 -23.57 1.14
C LEU A 261 0.42 -24.90 0.39
N LEU A 262 1.29 -25.85 0.74
CA LEU A 262 1.36 -27.15 0.10
C LEU A 262 0.50 -28.17 0.85
N SER A 263 0.07 -29.21 0.12
CA SER A 263 -0.72 -30.32 0.68
C SER A 263 0.01 -31.16 1.75
N ASP A 264 1.35 -31.07 1.84
CA ASP A 264 2.21 -31.85 2.75
C ASP A 264 2.53 -31.11 4.07
N ASN A 265 1.62 -30.23 4.50
CA ASN A 265 1.74 -29.44 5.72
C ASN A 265 3.00 -28.56 5.73
N MET A 266 3.23 -27.90 4.60
CA MET A 266 4.36 -27.00 4.39
C MET A 266 3.90 -25.63 3.89
N VAL A 267 4.58 -24.59 4.36
CA VAL A 267 4.40 -23.22 3.91
C VAL A 267 5.70 -22.68 3.34
N ILE A 268 5.64 -22.02 2.19
CA ILE A 268 6.75 -21.21 1.66
C ILE A 268 6.27 -19.78 1.59
N SER A 269 6.94 -18.86 2.30
CA SER A 269 6.67 -17.42 2.21
C SER A 269 7.83 -16.71 1.56
N PHE A 270 7.54 -15.82 0.62
CA PHE A 270 8.48 -14.91 -0.02
C PHE A 270 8.12 -13.49 0.37
N PHE A 271 9.11 -12.79 0.92
CA PHE A 271 9.05 -11.38 1.27
C PHE A 271 10.05 -10.61 0.41
N GLU A 272 9.70 -9.40 -0.02
CA GLU A 272 10.66 -8.53 -0.71
C GLU A 272 11.80 -8.15 0.24
N ARG A 273 11.51 -7.51 1.39
CA ARG A 273 12.56 -6.97 2.28
C ARG A 273 12.23 -6.98 3.78
N SER A 274 10.95 -7.09 4.15
CA SER A 274 10.45 -7.00 5.53
C SER A 274 10.15 -8.35 6.22
N ALA A 275 10.79 -9.45 5.81
CA ALA A 275 10.49 -10.76 6.42
C ALA A 275 10.70 -10.77 7.95
N SER A 276 11.78 -10.16 8.44
CA SER A 276 12.13 -10.11 9.87
C SER A 276 11.00 -9.57 10.75
N ASP A 277 10.24 -8.58 10.27
CA ASP A 277 9.18 -7.93 11.03
C ASP A 277 7.93 -8.81 11.19
N VAL A 278 7.75 -9.77 10.29
CA VAL A 278 6.67 -10.76 10.32
C VAL A 278 7.14 -12.05 11.00
N GLU A 279 8.40 -12.43 10.78
CA GLU A 279 8.97 -13.67 11.30
C GLU A 279 9.18 -13.64 12.81
N GLU A 280 9.79 -12.57 13.35
CA GLU A 280 10.11 -12.46 14.77
C GLU A 280 8.90 -12.76 15.70
N PRO A 281 7.73 -12.11 15.56
CA PRO A 281 6.59 -12.38 16.44
C PRO A 281 6.04 -13.81 16.28
N ILE A 282 6.15 -14.41 15.10
CA ILE A 282 5.71 -15.79 14.84
C ILE A 282 6.70 -16.78 15.47
N LEU A 283 8.00 -16.51 15.36
CA LEU A 283 9.07 -17.32 15.96
C LEU A 283 8.97 -17.34 17.49
N GLU A 284 8.70 -16.19 18.12
CA GLU A 284 8.45 -16.11 19.57
C GLU A 284 7.24 -16.97 19.98
N ARG A 285 6.18 -16.97 19.17
CA ARG A 285 5.01 -17.84 19.39
C ARG A 285 5.35 -19.31 19.23
N LEU A 286 6.24 -19.69 18.31
CA LEU A 286 6.69 -21.06 18.10
C LEU A 286 7.63 -21.56 19.21
N ASP A 287 8.47 -20.69 19.78
CA ASP A 287 9.35 -21.05 20.90
C ASP A 287 8.57 -21.37 22.18
N SER A 288 7.40 -20.78 22.34
CA SER A 288 6.53 -21.04 23.50
C SER A 288 5.65 -22.29 23.28
N PRO A 289 5.82 -23.37 24.08
CA PRO A 289 5.06 -24.62 23.91
C PRO A 289 3.57 -24.51 24.32
N ALA A 290 3.18 -23.38 24.92
CA ALA A 290 1.81 -23.14 25.33
C ALA A 290 0.92 -22.59 24.21
N THR A 291 1.49 -22.13 23.10
CA THR A 291 0.72 -21.47 22.04
C THR A 291 -0.02 -22.47 21.16
N MET A 292 -1.15 -22.03 20.61
CA MET A 292 -1.96 -22.85 19.71
C MET A 292 -1.26 -23.11 18.37
N LEU A 293 -0.45 -22.16 17.89
CA LEU A 293 0.37 -22.33 16.69
C LEU A 293 1.33 -23.50 16.85
N ARG A 294 1.97 -23.61 18.02
CA ARG A 294 2.90 -24.66 18.35
C ARG A 294 2.25 -26.02 18.54
N ARG A 295 1.10 -26.08 19.21
CA ARG A 295 0.38 -27.34 19.50
C ARG A 295 -0.32 -27.96 18.30
N SER A 296 -0.83 -27.12 17.40
CA SER A 296 -1.58 -27.57 16.22
C SER A 296 -0.71 -28.22 15.15
N CYS A 297 0.57 -27.81 15.06
CA CYS A 297 1.50 -28.28 14.03
C CYS A 297 0.93 -28.16 12.62
N ASP A 298 0.19 -27.09 12.34
CA ASP A 298 -0.60 -26.93 11.12
C ASP A 298 -0.11 -25.75 10.29
N ALA A 299 0.24 -26.03 9.03
CA ALA A 299 0.65 -25.06 8.04
C ALA A 299 -0.42 -24.00 7.78
N SER A 300 -1.71 -24.36 7.82
CA SER A 300 -2.81 -23.41 7.65
C SER A 300 -2.82 -22.33 8.73
N LEU A 301 -2.43 -22.69 9.96
CA LEU A 301 -2.29 -21.74 11.06
C LEU A 301 -1.04 -20.88 10.96
N VAL A 302 0.03 -21.38 10.35
CA VAL A 302 1.21 -20.56 10.01
C VAL A 302 0.81 -19.51 8.97
N VAL A 303 0.07 -19.88 7.92
CA VAL A 303 -0.47 -18.92 6.95
C VAL A 303 -1.35 -17.88 7.63
N GLN A 304 -2.25 -18.30 8.54
CA GLN A 304 -3.04 -17.36 9.34
C GLN A 304 -2.15 -16.41 10.14
N ALA A 305 -1.13 -16.92 10.84
CA ALA A 305 -0.23 -16.10 11.64
C ALA A 305 0.59 -15.11 10.80
N ILE A 306 0.99 -15.47 9.57
CA ILE A 306 1.65 -14.57 8.63
C ILE A 306 0.71 -13.43 8.22
N ILE A 307 -0.54 -13.75 7.83
CA ILE A 307 -1.52 -12.73 7.42
C ILE A 307 -1.88 -11.83 8.61
N ASP A 308 -2.05 -12.39 9.80
CA ASP A 308 -2.31 -11.67 11.05
C ASP A 308 -1.20 -10.66 11.36
N ALA A 309 0.05 -11.10 11.35
CA ALA A 309 1.20 -10.23 11.55
C ALA A 309 1.30 -9.11 10.49
N ILE A 310 0.98 -9.40 9.22
CA ILE A 310 0.94 -8.39 8.15
C ILE A 310 -0.15 -7.35 8.41
N VAL A 311 -1.34 -7.77 8.83
CA VAL A 311 -2.46 -6.88 9.14
C VAL A 311 -2.15 -6.02 10.38
N ASP A 312 -1.47 -6.59 11.37
CA ASP A 312 -1.05 -5.90 12.58
C ASP A 312 -0.02 -4.80 12.31
N LEU A 313 0.86 -4.96 11.31
CA LEU A 313 1.77 -3.89 10.84
C LEU A 313 1.00 -2.66 10.28
N GLY A 314 -0.27 -2.83 9.91
CA GLY A 314 -1.17 -1.76 9.50
C GLY A 314 -1.71 -0.90 10.64
N VAL A 315 -1.70 -1.40 11.89
CA VAL A 315 -2.25 -0.67 13.04
C VAL A 315 -1.49 0.64 13.32
N PRO A 316 -0.14 0.67 13.36
CA PRO A 316 0.61 1.92 13.47
C PRO A 316 0.33 2.92 12.35
N ILE A 317 0.07 2.45 11.11
CA ILE A 317 -0.27 3.31 9.98
C ILE A 317 -1.60 4.02 10.24
N LYS A 318 -2.63 3.25 10.64
CA LYS A 318 -3.95 3.77 11.01
C LYS A 318 -3.83 4.81 12.13
N ASP A 319 -2.97 4.59 13.12
CA ASP A 319 -2.76 5.54 14.22
C ASP A 319 -2.05 6.82 13.76
N ALA A 320 -1.03 6.70 12.90
CA ALA A 320 -0.31 7.85 12.32
C ALA A 320 -1.23 8.74 11.46
N TYR A 321 -2.00 8.16 10.54
CA TYR A 321 -2.96 8.92 9.72
C TYR A 321 -4.07 9.55 10.58
N ASN A 322 -4.50 8.89 11.66
CA ASN A 322 -5.43 9.48 12.61
C ASN A 322 -4.86 10.71 13.33
N MET A 323 -3.56 10.73 13.62
CA MET A 323 -2.89 11.90 14.19
C MET A 323 -2.84 13.05 13.19
N CYS A 324 -2.37 12.81 11.95
CA CYS A 324 -2.35 13.82 10.90
C CYS A 324 -3.73 14.41 10.63
N ARG A 325 -4.79 13.58 10.63
CA ARG A 325 -6.17 14.05 10.49
C ARG A 325 -6.56 15.05 11.60
N LYS A 326 -6.17 14.78 12.85
CA LYS A 326 -6.48 15.66 13.99
C LYS A 326 -5.72 16.98 13.88
N GLU A 327 -4.49 16.96 13.41
CA GLU A 327 -3.68 18.17 13.18
C GLU A 327 -4.28 19.04 12.08
N LEU A 328 -4.59 18.44 10.92
CA LEU A 328 -5.28 19.13 9.82
C LEU A 328 -6.63 19.71 10.26
N GLN A 329 -7.35 19.04 11.17
CA GLN A 329 -8.58 19.54 11.75
C GLN A 329 -8.35 20.81 12.60
N ILE A 330 -7.30 20.83 13.43
CA ILE A 330 -6.94 22.00 14.24
C ILE A 330 -6.57 23.18 13.33
N ASP A 331 -5.77 22.93 12.29
CA ASP A 331 -5.36 23.94 11.32
C ASP A 331 -6.56 24.53 10.59
N ALA A 332 -7.50 23.68 10.17
CA ALA A 332 -8.72 24.11 9.50
C ALA A 332 -9.61 24.98 10.40
N MET A 333 -9.69 24.68 11.71
CA MET A 333 -10.50 25.43 12.66
C MET A 333 -9.86 26.75 13.10
N THR A 334 -8.54 26.80 13.22
CA THR A 334 -7.82 28.01 13.66
C THR A 334 -7.63 29.00 12.51
N ASN A 335 -7.09 28.55 11.38
CA ASN A 335 -6.76 29.40 10.24
C ASN A 335 -7.15 28.74 8.90
N PRO A 336 -8.44 28.77 8.51
CA PRO A 336 -8.88 28.18 7.27
C PRO A 336 -8.19 28.85 6.07
N ASN A 337 -7.37 28.08 5.37
CA ASN A 337 -6.61 28.50 4.19
C ASN A 337 -6.78 27.48 3.05
N THR A 338 -6.64 27.97 1.82
CA THR A 338 -6.54 27.15 0.60
C THR A 338 -5.42 26.10 0.66
N ARG A 339 -4.32 26.39 1.38
CA ARG A 339 -3.24 25.41 1.61
C ARG A 339 -3.72 24.21 2.43
N THR A 340 -4.44 24.46 3.53
CA THR A 340 -5.02 23.40 4.38
C THR A 340 -6.02 22.55 3.59
N SER A 341 -6.83 23.17 2.72
CA SER A 341 -7.73 22.44 1.80
C SER A 341 -6.95 21.54 0.84
N ARG A 342 -5.82 21.99 0.28
CA ARG A 342 -4.95 21.14 -0.56
C ARG A 342 -4.39 19.96 0.23
N SER A 343 -3.86 20.19 1.43
CA SER A 343 -3.34 19.12 2.29
C SER A 343 -4.41 18.10 2.66
N LEU A 344 -5.65 18.53 2.89
CA LEU A 344 -6.81 17.64 3.12
C LEU A 344 -7.16 16.78 1.91
N HIS A 345 -7.04 17.32 0.70
CA HIS A 345 -7.25 16.54 -0.53
C HIS A 345 -6.18 15.46 -0.70
N ILE A 346 -4.91 15.82 -0.51
CA ILE A 346 -3.78 14.86 -0.58
C ILE A 346 -3.93 13.77 0.49
N PHE A 347 -4.29 14.16 1.71
CA PHE A 347 -4.61 13.22 2.79
C PHE A 347 -5.74 12.25 2.41
N GLY A 348 -6.84 12.77 1.83
CA GLY A 348 -7.95 11.93 1.37
C GLY A 348 -7.51 10.94 0.29
N GLU A 349 -6.74 11.39 -0.69
CA GLU A 349 -6.18 10.52 -1.73
C GLU A 349 -5.31 9.41 -1.12
N GLU A 350 -4.39 9.71 -0.21
CA GLU A 350 -3.57 8.69 0.47
C GLU A 350 -4.40 7.68 1.28
N VAL A 351 -5.44 8.14 1.98
CA VAL A 351 -6.35 7.27 2.73
C VAL A 351 -7.12 6.35 1.78
N ASP A 352 -7.52 6.83 0.61
CA ASP A 352 -8.16 6.01 -0.44
C ASP A 352 -7.18 4.98 -1.03
N MET A 353 -5.92 5.36 -1.27
CA MET A 353 -4.86 4.43 -1.68
C MET A 353 -4.70 3.28 -0.67
N LEU A 354 -4.62 3.61 0.62
CA LEU A 354 -4.54 2.60 1.69
C LEU A 354 -5.78 1.69 1.72
N GLN A 355 -6.99 2.24 1.57
CA GLN A 355 -8.20 1.43 1.50
C GLN A 355 -8.16 0.45 0.32
N ASN A 356 -7.65 0.87 -0.84
CA ASN A 356 -7.53 0.02 -2.02
C ASN A 356 -6.56 -1.15 -1.82
N LEU A 357 -5.59 -1.03 -0.89
CA LEU A 357 -4.69 -2.12 -0.51
C LEU A 357 -5.32 -3.07 0.52
N PHE A 358 -6.06 -2.56 1.52
CA PHE A 358 -6.68 -3.39 2.57
C PHE A 358 -7.97 -4.11 2.13
N LYS A 359 -8.81 -3.47 1.30
CA LYS A 359 -10.09 -4.05 0.85
C LYS A 359 -9.93 -5.44 0.20
N PRO A 360 -8.97 -5.68 -0.70
CA PRO A 360 -8.71 -7.01 -1.26
C PRO A 360 -8.31 -8.08 -0.23
N ILE A 361 -7.65 -7.72 0.88
CA ILE A 361 -7.23 -8.67 1.93
C ILE A 361 -8.47 -9.30 2.59
N VAL A 362 -9.56 -8.55 2.77
CA VAL A 362 -10.84 -9.08 3.25
C VAL A 362 -11.38 -10.18 2.32
N HIS A 363 -11.32 -9.97 1.01
CA HIS A 363 -11.75 -10.97 0.04
C HIS A 363 -10.85 -12.20 0.04
N LEU A 364 -9.54 -12.01 0.21
CA LEU A 364 -8.57 -13.09 0.37
C LEU A 364 -8.90 -13.95 1.59
N VAL A 365 -9.07 -13.35 2.76
CA VAL A 365 -9.35 -14.06 4.02
C VAL A 365 -10.69 -14.79 3.95
N ASN A 366 -11.72 -14.18 3.35
CA ASN A 366 -12.99 -14.86 3.09
C ASN A 366 -12.82 -16.06 2.15
N SER A 367 -12.03 -15.92 1.09
CA SER A 367 -11.78 -17.02 0.15
C SER A 367 -11.02 -18.19 0.80
N LEU A 368 -10.07 -17.90 1.70
CA LEU A 368 -9.39 -18.91 2.51
C LEU A 368 -10.35 -19.58 3.50
N ARG A 369 -11.26 -18.81 4.11
CA ARG A 369 -12.25 -19.31 5.07
C ARG A 369 -13.38 -20.11 4.41
N ASP A 370 -13.75 -19.82 3.17
CA ASP A 370 -14.85 -20.53 2.51
C ASP A 370 -14.38 -21.81 1.83
N HIS A 371 -13.08 -21.94 1.56
CA HIS A 371 -12.50 -23.11 0.89
C HIS A 371 -12.66 -24.40 1.71
N ASN A 372 -13.26 -25.42 1.10
CA ASN A 372 -13.52 -26.74 1.70
C ASN A 372 -14.28 -26.71 3.05
N SER A 373 -15.08 -25.66 3.30
CA SER A 373 -16.06 -25.67 4.38
C SER A 373 -17.08 -26.77 4.08
N GLU A 374 -16.96 -27.93 4.74
CA GLU A 374 -17.95 -29.01 4.61
C GLU A 374 -19.34 -28.42 4.87
N PRO A 375 -20.32 -28.57 3.95
CA PRO A 375 -21.69 -28.24 4.28
C PRO A 375 -22.07 -29.11 5.47
N SER A 376 -22.39 -28.49 6.60
CA SER A 376 -22.88 -29.20 7.78
C SER A 376 -23.96 -30.18 7.28
N PRO A 377 -23.86 -31.49 7.57
CA PRO A 377 -24.92 -32.40 7.20
C PRO A 377 -26.16 -31.95 7.95
N ILE A 378 -27.12 -31.36 7.21
CA ILE A 378 -28.47 -31.12 7.69
C ILE A 378 -28.93 -32.49 8.23
N PRO A 379 -29.22 -32.63 9.54
CA PRO A 379 -29.71 -33.90 10.03
C PRO A 379 -31.01 -34.19 9.31
N ALA A 380 -30.98 -35.19 8.44
CA ALA A 380 -32.17 -35.67 7.76
C ALA A 380 -33.23 -35.97 8.84
N PRO A 381 -34.47 -35.51 8.68
CA PRO A 381 -35.50 -35.72 9.68
C PRO A 381 -35.70 -37.23 9.86
N VAL A 382 -35.40 -37.70 11.07
CA VAL A 382 -35.59 -39.08 11.51
C VAL A 382 -37.09 -39.38 11.47
N TRP A 383 -37.51 -40.20 10.51
CA TRP A 383 -38.86 -40.79 10.50
C TRP A 383 -38.74 -42.26 10.89
N THR A 384 -39.37 -42.64 12.00
CA THR A 384 -39.50 -44.00 12.54
C THR A 384 -40.93 -44.51 12.34
N PRO A 385 -41.19 -45.84 12.37
CA PRO A 385 -41.68 -46.58 11.20
C PRO A 385 -43.12 -47.08 11.37
N SER A 386 -43.74 -47.55 10.26
CA SER A 386 -44.64 -48.73 10.17
C SER A 386 -45.47 -48.67 8.88
N PHE A 387 -45.25 -49.59 7.93
CA PHE A 387 -46.29 -50.53 7.46
C PHE A 387 -45.72 -51.46 6.38
N GLU A 388 -45.89 -52.76 6.58
CA GLU A 388 -45.59 -53.82 5.62
C GLU A 388 -46.41 -53.69 4.33
N ARG A 389 -45.75 -53.89 3.19
CA ARG A 389 -46.39 -54.48 2.00
C ARG A 389 -45.35 -55.17 1.12
N GLU A 390 -45.54 -56.48 0.94
CA GLU A 390 -44.78 -57.34 0.02
C GLU A 390 -44.85 -56.85 -1.44
N PRO A 391 -43.79 -57.06 -2.26
CA PRO A 391 -43.84 -56.83 -3.69
C PRO A 391 -44.17 -58.11 -4.47
N PRO A 392 -44.86 -58.04 -5.64
CA PRO A 392 -44.95 -59.18 -6.53
C PRO A 392 -43.69 -59.31 -7.38
N LYS A 393 -43.30 -60.57 -7.59
CA LYS A 393 -42.19 -61.02 -8.43
C LYS A 393 -42.46 -60.75 -9.91
N GLN A 394 -41.44 -60.29 -10.64
CA GLN A 394 -41.30 -60.62 -12.06
C GLN A 394 -39.82 -60.71 -12.44
N GLU A 395 -39.49 -61.84 -13.06
CA GLU A 395 -38.18 -62.28 -13.53
C GLU A 395 -37.76 -61.55 -14.81
N SER A 396 -36.47 -61.28 -14.99
CA SER A 396 -35.75 -61.61 -16.24
C SER A 396 -34.24 -61.34 -16.13
N THR A 397 -33.51 -62.46 -16.04
CA THR A 397 -32.30 -62.82 -16.81
C THR A 397 -31.40 -61.70 -17.37
N THR A 398 -30.14 -61.65 -16.93
CA THR A 398 -28.94 -61.79 -17.79
C THR A 398 -27.65 -61.94 -16.97
N LYS A 399 -26.71 -62.73 -17.51
CA LYS A 399 -25.48 -63.26 -16.90
C LYS A 399 -24.34 -62.24 -16.79
N PRO A 400 -23.31 -62.49 -15.94
CA PRO A 400 -22.18 -61.57 -15.74
C PRO A 400 -21.15 -61.73 -16.86
N SER A 401 -20.54 -60.62 -17.30
CA SER A 401 -19.34 -60.65 -18.14
C SER A 401 -18.15 -60.06 -17.36
N LYS A 402 -17.08 -60.86 -17.29
CA LYS A 402 -15.75 -60.51 -16.79
C LYS A 402 -14.95 -59.85 -17.93
N ARG A 403 -14.42 -58.65 -17.69
CA ARG A 403 -13.30 -57.94 -18.37
C ARG A 403 -13.40 -56.49 -17.85
N ASP A 404 -12.41 -55.81 -17.30
CA ASP A 404 -10.98 -56.02 -17.17
C ASP A 404 -10.53 -55.40 -15.84
N ARG A 405 -9.69 -56.13 -15.10
CA ARG A 405 -8.86 -55.57 -14.04
C ARG A 405 -7.65 -54.94 -14.71
N GLN A 406 -7.65 -53.63 -14.85
CA GLN A 406 -6.42 -52.86 -14.97
C GLN A 406 -6.50 -51.70 -14.00
N GLY A 407 -5.51 -51.63 -13.13
CA GLY A 407 -5.51 -50.83 -11.92
C GLY A 407 -5.72 -49.35 -12.22
N ALA A 408 -6.83 -48.83 -11.75
CA ALA A 408 -6.89 -47.45 -11.33
C ALA A 408 -5.94 -47.32 -10.13
N ARG A 409 -4.73 -46.81 -10.37
CA ARG A 409 -4.03 -46.06 -9.34
C ARG A 409 -5.04 -45.00 -8.89
N ALA A 410 -5.47 -45.09 -7.64
CA ALA A 410 -6.13 -43.97 -7.00
C ALA A 410 -5.05 -42.89 -6.88
N ASP A 411 -4.96 -42.02 -7.88
CA ASP A 411 -4.38 -40.71 -7.70
C ASP A 411 -5.36 -39.98 -6.78
N THR A 412 -5.19 -40.16 -5.48
CA THR A 412 -5.82 -39.34 -4.45
C THR A 412 -5.39 -37.93 -4.75
N ALA A 413 -6.27 -37.13 -5.37
CA ALA A 413 -6.04 -35.70 -5.53
C ALA A 413 -5.82 -35.12 -4.13
N THR A 414 -4.59 -34.73 -3.83
CA THR A 414 -4.14 -34.12 -2.58
C THR A 414 -4.61 -32.66 -2.55
N SER A 415 -5.93 -32.44 -2.57
CA SER A 415 -6.48 -31.09 -2.51
C SER A 415 -6.04 -30.40 -1.22
N VAL A 416 -5.45 -29.22 -1.33
CA VAL A 416 -5.08 -28.39 -0.17
C VAL A 416 -6.32 -28.09 0.64
N THR A 417 -6.37 -28.51 1.90
CA THR A 417 -7.50 -28.23 2.81
C THR A 417 -7.06 -27.27 3.89
N ILE A 418 -7.90 -26.26 4.17
CA ILE A 418 -7.72 -25.38 5.33
C ILE A 418 -8.30 -26.09 6.55
N THR A 419 -7.54 -26.16 7.64
CA THR A 419 -7.97 -26.85 8.85
C THR A 419 -9.10 -26.09 9.56
N PRO A 420 -10.12 -26.77 10.13
CA PRO A 420 -11.23 -26.13 10.86
C PRO A 420 -10.79 -25.16 11.97
N LEU A 421 -9.65 -25.45 12.60
CA LEU A 421 -9.04 -24.57 13.59
C LEU A 421 -8.63 -23.23 12.97
N ALA A 422 -7.94 -23.26 11.82
CA ALA A 422 -7.52 -22.08 11.09
C ALA A 422 -8.73 -21.22 10.65
N HIS A 423 -9.85 -21.82 10.24
CA HIS A 423 -11.08 -21.09 9.91
C HIS A 423 -11.58 -20.19 11.04
N THR A 424 -11.41 -20.62 12.31
CA THR A 424 -11.83 -19.82 13.48
C THR A 424 -10.92 -18.61 13.66
N TYR A 425 -9.60 -18.78 13.51
CA TYR A 425 -8.62 -17.69 13.64
C TYR A 425 -8.64 -16.72 12.46
N PHE A 426 -8.95 -17.18 11.25
CA PHE A 426 -9.19 -16.29 10.10
C PHE A 426 -10.35 -15.32 10.35
N GLY A 427 -11.32 -15.66 11.22
CA GLY A 427 -12.38 -14.74 11.63
C GLY A 427 -11.85 -13.52 12.39
N ASP A 428 -10.84 -13.70 13.23
CA ASP A 428 -10.22 -12.61 14.01
C ASP A 428 -9.44 -11.64 13.09
N VAL A 429 -8.64 -12.21 12.18
CA VAL A 429 -7.91 -11.44 11.15
C VAL A 429 -8.88 -10.64 10.27
N LEU A 430 -10.02 -11.25 9.91
CA LEU A 430 -11.07 -10.59 9.15
C LEU A 430 -11.66 -9.40 9.91
N ASP A 431 -11.95 -9.56 11.21
CA ASP A 431 -12.48 -8.50 12.06
C ASP A 431 -11.47 -7.35 12.22
N HIS A 432 -10.17 -7.65 12.37
CA HIS A 432 -9.10 -6.66 12.37
C HIS A 432 -9.03 -5.88 11.04
N CYS A 433 -9.09 -6.58 9.90
CA CYS A 433 -9.12 -5.93 8.58
C CYS A 433 -10.33 -5.01 8.41
N ILE A 434 -11.54 -5.47 8.77
CA ILE A 434 -12.78 -4.69 8.65
C ILE A 434 -12.72 -3.46 9.55
N THR A 435 -12.22 -3.61 10.78
CA THR A 435 -12.06 -2.50 11.73
C THR A 435 -11.09 -1.45 11.18
N MET A 436 -9.98 -1.88 10.57
CA MET A 436 -9.02 -0.98 9.95
C MET A 436 -9.60 -0.24 8.74
N ILE A 437 -10.31 -0.94 7.84
CA ILE A 437 -10.99 -0.33 6.69
C ILE A 437 -12.03 0.70 7.15
N SER A 438 -12.85 0.35 8.14
CA SER A 438 -13.86 1.25 8.69
C SER A 438 -13.24 2.51 9.30
N ALA A 439 -12.08 2.38 9.96
CA ALA A 439 -11.34 3.52 10.50
C ALA A 439 -10.82 4.43 9.38
N LEU A 440 -10.28 3.87 8.29
CA LEU A 440 -9.82 4.64 7.13
C LEU A 440 -10.99 5.35 6.43
N GLU A 441 -12.12 4.68 6.21
CA GLU A 441 -13.34 5.28 5.64
C GLU A 441 -13.88 6.42 6.52
N GLN A 442 -13.81 6.28 7.85
CA GLN A 442 -14.17 7.35 8.77
C GLN A 442 -13.21 8.55 8.66
N MET A 443 -11.91 8.31 8.45
CA MET A 443 -10.92 9.38 8.26
C MET A 443 -11.15 10.15 6.98
N ASP A 444 -11.44 9.47 5.86
CA ASP A 444 -11.77 10.13 4.59
C ASP A 444 -13.07 10.95 4.71
N ALA A 445 -14.14 10.38 5.26
CA ALA A 445 -15.38 11.11 5.50
C ALA A 445 -15.17 12.35 6.40
N SER A 446 -14.31 12.22 7.41
CA SER A 446 -13.92 13.35 8.26
C SER A 446 -13.13 14.41 7.47
N ALA A 447 -12.21 14.03 6.59
CA ALA A 447 -11.44 14.98 5.78
C ALA A 447 -12.38 15.79 4.85
N ASN A 448 -13.33 15.12 4.21
CA ASN A 448 -14.36 15.76 3.38
C ASN A 448 -15.23 16.76 4.17
N ASN A 449 -15.60 16.42 5.41
CA ASN A 449 -16.32 17.33 6.31
C ASN A 449 -15.49 18.56 6.70
N ILE A 450 -14.19 18.37 6.99
CA ILE A 450 -13.29 19.48 7.31
C ILE A 450 -13.11 20.40 6.10
N SER A 451 -12.94 19.84 4.90
CA SER A 451 -12.87 20.62 3.65
C SER A 451 -14.13 21.48 3.46
N THR A 452 -15.31 20.91 3.66
CA THR A 452 -16.59 21.64 3.60
C THR A 452 -16.67 22.76 4.64
N LEU A 453 -16.19 22.53 5.87
CA LEU A 453 -16.12 23.54 6.93
C LEU A 453 -15.21 24.72 6.55
N ILE A 454 -14.07 24.45 5.90
CA ILE A 454 -13.15 25.48 5.40
C ILE A 454 -13.88 26.37 4.38
N PHE A 455 -14.54 25.78 3.38
CA PHE A 455 -15.27 26.56 2.37
C PHE A 455 -16.38 27.41 2.97
N ASN A 456 -17.14 26.86 3.92
CA ASN A 456 -18.20 27.60 4.61
C ASN A 456 -17.64 28.77 5.42
N THR A 457 -16.50 28.58 6.09
CA THR A 457 -15.88 29.62 6.94
C THR A 457 -15.22 30.71 6.09
N VAL A 458 -14.56 30.34 4.99
CA VAL A 458 -14.04 31.30 4.00
C VAL A 458 -15.18 32.09 3.34
N GLY A 459 -16.29 31.42 3.00
CA GLY A 459 -17.52 32.06 2.53
C GLY A 459 -18.08 33.07 3.53
N ALA A 460 -18.17 32.71 4.81
CA ALA A 460 -18.63 33.63 5.86
C ALA A 460 -17.69 34.84 6.05
N ARG A 461 -16.37 34.63 6.03
CA ARG A 461 -15.38 35.72 6.12
C ARG A 461 -15.45 36.67 4.92
N THR A 462 -15.55 36.14 3.70
CA THR A 462 -15.69 36.96 2.50
C THR A 462 -16.98 37.78 2.52
N ASN A 463 -18.08 37.21 3.00
CA ASN A 463 -19.33 37.94 3.20
C ASN A 463 -19.18 39.10 4.19
N ASN A 464 -18.49 38.87 5.33
CA ASN A 464 -18.21 39.93 6.29
C ASN A 464 -17.32 41.04 5.68
N PHE A 465 -16.31 40.69 4.89
CA PHE A 465 -15.49 41.69 4.19
C PHE A 465 -16.29 42.50 3.17
N MET A 466 -17.20 41.86 2.42
CA MET A 466 -18.11 42.56 1.51
C MET A 466 -19.00 43.56 2.26
N MET A 467 -19.55 43.16 3.42
CA MET A 467 -20.34 44.07 4.26
C MET A 467 -19.53 45.27 4.74
N ILE A 468 -18.31 45.06 5.24
CA ILE A 468 -17.44 46.15 5.71
C ILE A 468 -17.10 47.11 4.56
N LEU A 469 -16.72 46.58 3.39
CA LEU A 469 -16.42 47.40 2.22
C LEU A 469 -17.65 48.18 1.74
N ALA A 470 -18.83 47.56 1.76
CA ALA A 470 -20.09 48.23 1.41
C ALA A 470 -20.40 49.37 2.38
N VAL A 471 -20.27 49.15 3.69
CA VAL A 471 -20.48 50.21 4.70
C VAL A 471 -19.52 51.37 4.46
N VAL A 472 -18.22 51.10 4.27
CA VAL A 472 -17.22 52.14 3.96
C VAL A 472 -17.59 52.88 2.66
N THR A 473 -18.00 52.16 1.62
CA THR A 473 -18.39 52.76 0.33
C THR A 473 -19.63 53.63 0.45
N VAL A 474 -20.65 53.19 1.21
CA VAL A 474 -21.87 53.97 1.47
C VAL A 474 -21.54 55.28 2.18
N PHE A 475 -20.58 55.30 3.10
CA PHE A 475 -20.12 56.55 3.74
C PHE A 475 -19.29 57.45 2.80
N PHE A 476 -18.34 56.89 2.05
CA PHE A 476 -17.39 57.70 1.28
C PHE A 476 -17.86 58.05 -0.14
N ALA A 477 -18.72 57.27 -0.78
CA ALA A 477 -19.17 57.54 -2.14
C ALA A 477 -19.94 58.89 -2.26
N PRO A 478 -20.89 59.22 -1.37
CA PRO A 478 -21.56 60.52 -1.40
C PRO A 478 -20.57 61.67 -1.13
N LEU A 479 -19.67 61.52 -0.16
CA LEU A 479 -18.66 62.54 0.16
C LEU A 479 -17.68 62.77 -0.98
N THR A 480 -17.27 61.70 -1.66
CA THR A 480 -16.38 61.77 -2.83
C THR A 480 -17.09 62.44 -3.99
N PHE A 481 -18.39 62.17 -4.19
CA PHE A 481 -19.20 62.86 -5.19
C PHE A 481 -19.31 64.37 -4.91
N ILE A 482 -19.61 64.75 -3.67
CA ILE A 482 -19.70 66.15 -3.25
C ILE A 482 -18.34 66.85 -3.44
N SER A 483 -17.26 66.24 -2.95
CA SER A 483 -15.89 66.75 -3.13
C SER A 483 -15.53 66.91 -4.61
N GLY A 484 -15.86 65.90 -5.43
CA GLY A 484 -15.66 65.92 -6.88
C GLY A 484 -16.43 67.06 -7.56
N TYR A 485 -17.69 67.30 -7.17
CA TYR A 485 -18.52 68.39 -7.69
C TYR A 485 -17.89 69.78 -7.43
N PHE A 486 -17.39 70.02 -6.22
CA PHE A 486 -16.71 71.29 -5.90
C PHE A 486 -15.28 71.39 -6.44
N GLY A 487 -14.67 70.27 -6.84
CA GLY A 487 -13.38 70.24 -7.54
C GLY A 487 -13.45 70.53 -9.04
N MET A 488 -14.64 70.75 -9.60
CA MET A 488 -14.82 71.04 -11.04
C MET A 488 -14.49 72.51 -11.36
N ASN A 489 -13.82 72.74 -12.49
CA ASN A 489 -13.42 74.08 -12.96
C ASN A 489 -14.56 74.85 -13.66
N PHE A 490 -15.71 75.04 -13.00
CA PHE A 490 -16.82 75.84 -13.56
C PHE A 490 -16.80 77.27 -13.02
N SER A 491 -17.02 78.26 -13.90
CA SER A 491 -16.94 79.69 -13.60
C SER A 491 -18.27 80.37 -13.23
N SER A 492 -19.39 79.65 -13.25
CA SER A 492 -20.73 80.19 -12.93
C SER A 492 -21.66 79.12 -12.34
N GLY A 493 -22.14 79.34 -11.12
CA GLY A 493 -23.10 78.49 -10.42
C GLY A 493 -23.54 79.06 -9.06
N ALA A 494 -24.80 78.86 -8.67
CA ALA A 494 -25.42 79.48 -7.48
C ALA A 494 -24.78 79.11 -6.12
N GLY A 495 -23.98 78.03 -6.07
CA GLY A 495 -23.25 77.58 -4.87
C GLY A 495 -21.79 78.05 -4.77
N LEU A 496 -21.23 78.75 -5.78
CA LEU A 496 -19.81 79.14 -5.82
C LEU A 496 -19.48 80.48 -5.14
N ALA A 497 -20.47 81.23 -4.66
CA ALA A 497 -20.24 82.50 -3.95
C ALA A 497 -19.63 82.29 -2.54
N HIS A 498 -20.00 81.19 -1.87
CA HIS A 498 -19.47 80.79 -0.56
C HIS A 498 -19.17 79.27 -0.52
N PRO A 499 -18.09 78.82 -1.20
CA PRO A 499 -17.85 77.39 -1.45
C PRO A 499 -17.69 76.55 -0.17
N PHE A 500 -17.07 77.10 0.87
CA PHE A 500 -16.88 76.36 2.14
C PHE A 500 -18.18 76.17 2.92
N ALA A 501 -19.04 77.20 3.01
CA ALA A 501 -20.28 77.12 3.78
C ALA A 501 -21.29 76.19 3.10
N PHE A 502 -21.40 76.28 1.77
CA PHE A 502 -22.33 75.45 1.00
C PHE A 502 -21.91 73.97 0.96
N PHE A 503 -20.59 73.67 0.95
CA PHE A 503 -20.08 72.30 1.10
C PHE A 503 -20.61 71.63 2.39
N TRP A 504 -20.47 72.28 3.54
CA TRP A 504 -20.89 71.70 4.82
C TRP A 504 -22.41 71.60 4.97
N VAL A 505 -23.18 72.53 4.37
CA VAL A 505 -24.65 72.48 4.35
C VAL A 505 -25.18 71.26 3.59
N VAL A 506 -24.48 70.82 2.53
CA VAL A 506 -24.86 69.63 1.76
C VAL A 506 -24.27 68.35 2.36
N ALA A 507 -23.01 68.40 2.83
CA ALA A 507 -22.30 67.24 3.34
C ALA A 507 -22.88 66.68 4.65
N ILE A 508 -23.31 67.54 5.58
CA ILE A 508 -23.81 67.10 6.89
C ILE A 508 -25.13 66.29 6.77
N PRO A 509 -26.17 66.76 6.05
CA PRO A 509 -27.39 65.97 5.85
C PRO A 509 -27.15 64.64 5.12
N SER A 510 -26.24 64.61 4.14
CA SER A 510 -25.90 63.39 3.39
C SER A 510 -25.11 62.34 4.19
N LEU A 511 -24.58 62.70 5.36
CA LEU A 511 -23.85 61.80 6.25
C LEU A 511 -24.77 61.23 7.36
N ILE A 512 -25.88 61.93 7.65
CA ILE A 512 -26.88 61.56 8.65
C ILE A 512 -27.99 60.69 8.06
N ALA A 513 -28.35 60.91 6.79
CA ALA A 513 -29.26 60.07 6.01
C ALA A 513 -28.55 58.79 5.55
#